data_AF-A0A521F8Z0-F1
#
_entry.id   AF-A0A521F8Z0-F1
#
_cell.length_a   1.000
_cell.length_b   1.000
_cell.length_c   1.000
_cell.angle_alpha   90.00
_cell.angle_beta   90.00
_cell.angle_gamma   90.00
#
_symmetry.space_group_name_H-M   'P 1'
#
loop_
_entity.id
_entity.type
_entity.pdbx_description
1 polymer ?
#
loop_
_entity_poly.entity_id
_entity_poly.type
_entity_poly.pdbx_seq_one_letter_code
_entity_poly.pdbx_strand_id
1 'polypeptide(L)' 'MVKLLQGFQGAIQTDGYEAYSIYEQKKGVLLLGCWAYARRKFEESLTEDESGAEYALAQIGKLYQVETMANEQGLDDG' A
#
# COMPACT_ATOMS: atom_id res chain seq x y z
N MET A 1 14.91 11.79 13.81
CA MET A 1 13.55 11.95 13.26
C MET A 1 13.66 12.68 11.92
N VAL A 2 13.26 12.01 10.85
CA VAL A 2 13.73 12.27 9.48
C VAL A 2 13.19 13.63 8.97
N LYS A 3 14.07 14.61 8.77
CA LYS A 3 13.78 15.94 8.19
C LYS A 3 12.99 15.88 6.86
N LEU A 4 13.05 14.75 6.17
CA LEU A 4 12.47 14.51 4.84
C LEU A 4 10.98 14.85 4.72
N LEU A 5 10.18 14.61 5.77
CA LEU A 5 8.72 14.80 5.75
C LEU A 5 8.25 15.95 6.65
N GLN A 6 9.18 16.81 7.07
CA GLN A 6 8.88 17.99 7.86
C GLN A 6 8.03 18.95 7.03
N GLY A 7 6.82 19.25 7.50
CA GLY A 7 5.87 20.12 6.79
C GLY A 7 5.04 19.46 5.67
N PHE A 8 5.30 18.20 5.31
CA PHE A 8 4.48 17.51 4.30
C PHE A 8 3.01 17.42 4.73
N GLN A 9 2.12 17.64 3.75
CA GLN A 9 0.68 17.43 3.82
C GLN A 9 0.25 16.64 2.59
N GLY A 10 -0.60 15.63 2.78
CA GLY A 10 -1.00 14.70 1.73
C GLY A 10 -1.02 13.26 2.20
N ALA A 11 -1.07 12.34 1.24
CA ALA A 11 -1.04 10.91 1.51
C ALA A 11 0.41 10.39 1.53
N ILE A 12 0.73 9.54 2.50
CA ILE A 12 2.02 8.84 2.60
C ILE A 12 1.74 7.35 2.61
N GLN A 13 2.25 6.63 1.62
CA GLN A 13 2.22 5.17 1.61
C GLN A 13 3.36 4.62 2.45
N THR A 14 3.04 3.70 3.36
CA THR A 14 4.01 3.01 4.22
C THR A 14 3.79 1.50 4.18
N ASP A 15 4.81 0.74 4.55
CA ASP A 15 4.71 -0.70 4.78
C ASP A 15 4.09 -1.06 6.15
N GLY A 16 3.58 -0.07 6.90
CA GLY A 16 3.07 -0.27 8.25
C GLY A 16 4.15 -0.32 9.34
N TYR A 17 5.40 0.06 9.03
CA TYR A 17 6.44 0.10 10.04
C TYR A 17 6.15 1.12 11.15
N GLU A 18 6.26 0.69 12.41
CA GLU A 18 5.84 1.43 13.60
C GLU A 18 6.51 2.81 13.72
N ALA A 19 7.71 3.00 13.18
CA ALA A 19 8.38 4.30 13.19
C ALA A 19 7.61 5.41 12.43
N TYR A 20 6.66 5.03 11.57
CA TYR A 20 5.76 5.96 10.86
C TYR A 20 4.47 6.27 11.64
N SER A 21 4.18 5.58 12.75
CA SER A 21 2.99 5.82 13.59
C SER A 21 2.92 7.26 14.14
N ILE A 22 4.07 7.94 14.27
CA ILE A 22 4.15 9.37 14.63
C ILE A 22 3.36 10.27 13.66
N TYR A 23 3.10 9.79 12.43
CA TYR A 23 2.33 10.51 11.42
C TYR A 23 0.83 10.18 11.46
N GLU A 24 0.38 9.15 12.18
CA GLU A 24 -1.05 8.82 12.33
C GLU A 24 -1.83 9.96 12.99
N GLN A 25 -1.19 10.68 13.91
CA GLN A 25 -1.79 11.81 14.62
C GLN A 25 -1.40 13.17 14.03
N LYS A 26 -0.60 13.21 12.95
CA LYS A 26 -0.18 14.46 12.34
C LYS A 26 -1.31 15.00 11.45
N LYS A 27 -1.93 16.09 11.91
CA LYS A 27 -2.96 16.80 11.13
C LYS A 27 -2.47 17.13 9.72
N GLY A 28 -3.25 16.77 8.71
CA GLY A 28 -2.94 17.00 7.29
C GLY A 28 -2.12 15.89 6.63
N VAL A 29 -1.81 14.80 7.33
CA VAL A 29 -1.22 13.60 6.75
C VAL A 29 -2.21 12.45 6.81
N LEU A 30 -2.39 11.76 5.69
CA LEU A 30 -3.12 10.50 5.59
C LEU A 30 -2.11 9.37 5.35
N LEU A 31 -2.09 8.36 6.22
CA LEU A 31 -1.26 7.18 6.00
C LEU A 31 -2.03 6.16 5.17
N LEU A 32 -1.38 5.66 4.12
CA LEU A 32 -1.87 4.58 3.26
C LEU A 32 -1.03 3.33 3.47
N GLY A 33 -1.66 2.17 3.48
CA GLY A 33 -0.97 0.89 3.51
C GLY A 33 -0.39 0.53 2.14
N CYS A 34 0.77 -0.11 2.13
CA CYS A 34 1.40 -0.58 0.90
C CYS A 34 0.81 -1.92 0.44
N TRP A 35 0.19 -1.93 -0.74
CA TRP A 35 -0.36 -3.15 -1.35
C TRP A 35 0.70 -4.23 -1.61
N ALA A 36 1.94 -3.84 -1.96
CA ALA A 36 3.02 -4.80 -2.15
C ALA A 36 3.40 -5.50 -0.84
N TYR A 37 3.33 -4.79 0.29
CA TYR A 37 3.58 -5.39 1.61
C TYR A 37 2.41 -6.30 2.03
N ALA A 38 1.17 -5.84 1.86
CA ALA A 38 -0.02 -6.64 2.15
C ALA A 38 -0.04 -7.95 1.34
N ARG A 39 0.30 -7.91 0.03
CA ARG A 39 0.39 -9.09 -0.82
C ARG A 39 1.33 -10.15 -0.27
N ARG A 40 2.54 -9.77 0.16
CA ARG A 40 3.52 -10.70 0.75
C ARG A 40 2.97 -11.39 2.00
N LYS A 41 2.23 -10.66 2.84
CA LYS A 41 1.58 -11.25 4.02
C LYS A 41 0.48 -12.24 3.66
N PHE A 42 -0.27 -11.99 2.60
CA PHE A 42 -1.25 -12.96 2.12
C PHE A 42 -0.59 -14.20 1.49
N GLU A 43 0.52 -14.04 0.75
CA GLU A 43 1.33 -15.17 0.28
C GLU A 43 1.85 -16.03 1.44
N GLU A 44 2.36 -15.40 2.51
CA GLU A 44 2.80 -16.10 3.73
C GLU A 44 1.63 -16.86 4.42
N SER A 45 0.40 -16.34 4.35
CA SER A 45 -0.77 -16.94 5.00
C SER A 45 -1.44 -18.09 4.23
N LEU A 46 -0.97 -18.40 3.02
CA LEU A 46 -1.55 -19.47 2.18
C LEU A 46 -1.60 -20.83 2.89
N THR A 47 -0.65 -21.11 3.79
CA THR A 47 -0.60 -22.36 4.55
C THR A 47 -1.61 -22.40 5.71
N GLU A 48 -2.12 -21.26 6.16
CA GLU A 48 -3.03 -21.15 7.30
C GLU A 48 -4.50 -20.99 6.86
N ASP A 49 -4.75 -20.20 5.82
CA ASP A 49 -6.07 -20.04 5.18
C ASP A 49 -5.88 -19.83 3.68
N GLU A 50 -5.80 -20.95 2.96
CA GLU A 50 -5.66 -20.98 1.50
C GLU A 50 -6.78 -20.21 0.81
N SER A 51 -8.03 -20.45 1.19
CA SER A 51 -9.20 -19.86 0.52
C SER A 51 -9.28 -18.34 0.69
N GLY A 52 -9.03 -17.83 1.90
CA GLY A 52 -9.04 -16.40 2.20
C GLY A 52 -7.85 -15.69 1.57
N ALA A 53 -6.65 -16.31 1.65
CA ALA A 53 -5.44 -15.75 1.08
C ALA A 53 -5.50 -15.69 -0.45
N GLU A 54 -5.93 -16.76 -1.12
CA GLU A 54 -6.12 -16.76 -2.58
C GLU A 54 -7.12 -15.69 -3.03
N TYR A 55 -8.26 -15.56 -2.32
CA TYR A 55 -9.24 -14.52 -2.61
C TYR A 55 -8.63 -13.12 -2.49
N ALA A 56 -7.88 -12.86 -1.41
CA ALA A 56 -7.22 -11.58 -1.18
C ALA A 56 -6.16 -11.27 -2.26
N LEU A 57 -5.31 -12.25 -2.59
CA LEU A 57 -4.31 -12.14 -3.66
C LEU A 57 -4.97 -11.85 -5.01
N ALA A 58 -6.08 -12.49 -5.32
CA ALA A 58 -6.84 -12.23 -6.54
C ALA A 58 -7.42 -10.79 -6.57
N GLN A 59 -7.91 -10.27 -5.44
CA GLN A 59 -8.39 -8.87 -5.39
C GLN A 59 -7.24 -7.88 -5.53
N ILE A 60 -6.09 -8.11 -4.88
CA ILE A 60 -4.90 -7.26 -5.02
C ILE A 60 -4.42 -7.27 -6.48
N GLY A 61 -4.43 -8.43 -7.13
CA GLY A 61 -4.08 -8.56 -8.55
C GLY A 61 -4.93 -7.66 -9.47
N LYS A 62 -6.21 -7.46 -9.17
CA LYS A 62 -7.08 -6.54 -9.94
C LYS A 62 -6.63 -5.08 -9.83
N LEU A 63 -6.05 -4.67 -8.71
CA LEU A 63 -5.53 -3.31 -8.56
C LEU A 63 -4.32 -3.08 -9.49
N TYR A 64 -3.41 -4.06 -9.56
CA TYR A 64 -2.27 -4.00 -10.48
C TYR A 64 -2.69 -4.08 -11.96
N GLN A 65 -3.80 -4.74 -12.26
CA GLN A 65 -4.38 -4.70 -13.60
C GLN A 65 -4.83 -3.29 -13.98
N VAL A 66 -5.48 -2.57 -13.05
CA VAL A 66 -5.87 -1.17 -13.28
C VAL A 66 -4.66 -0.28 -13.51
N GLU A 67 -3.60 -0.44 -12.70
CA GLU A 67 -2.33 0.28 -12.90
C GLU A 67 -1.70 -0.03 -14.27
N THR A 68 -1.67 -1.30 -14.66
CA THR A 68 -1.18 -1.72 -15.99
C THR A 68 -2.00 -1.07 -17.10
N MET A 69 -3.33 -1.09 -16.99
CA MET A 69 -4.22 -0.47 -17.96
C MET A 69 -4.01 1.05 -18.07
N ALA A 70 -3.78 1.73 -16.95
CA ALA A 70 -3.49 3.17 -16.94
C ALA A 70 -2.17 3.46 -17.67
N ASN A 71 -1.13 2.67 -17.41
CA ASN A 71 0.16 2.79 -18.08
C ASN A 71 0.04 2.56 -19.60
N GLU A 72 -0.68 1.51 -20.01
CA GLU A 72 -0.91 1.19 -21.42
C GLU A 72 -1.69 2.28 -22.16
N GLN A 73 -2.58 2.99 -21.45
CA GLN A 73 -3.39 4.08 -22.00
C GLN A 73 -2.68 5.44 -21.92
N GLY A 74 -1.47 5.52 -21.35
CA GLY A 74 -0.76 6.78 -21.13
C GLY A 74 -1.49 7.71 -20.15
N LEU A 75 -2.22 7.14 -19.20
CA LEU A 75 -2.95 7.85 -18.15
C LEU A 75 -2.14 7.98 -16.85
N ASP A 76 -0.86 7.59 -16.87
CA ASP A 76 0.05 7.73 -15.73
C ASP A 76 0.85 9.02 -15.85
N ASP A 77 0.72 9.88 -14.84
CA ASP A 77 1.23 11.25 -14.83
C ASP A 77 2.72 11.33 -14.43
N GLY A 78 3.29 10.26 -13.86
CA GLY A 78 4.68 10.19 -13.37
C GLY A 78 4.97 11.03 -12.12
#